data_AF-A0A2V2GNG1-F1
#
_entry.id   AF-A0A2V2GNG1-F1
#
_cell.length_a   1.000
_cell.length_b   1.000
_cell.length_c   1.000
_cell.angle_alpha   90.00
_cell.angle_beta   90.00
_cell.angle_gamma   90.00
#
_symmetry.space_group_name_H-M   'P 1'
#
loop_
_entity.id
_entity.type
_entity.pdbx_description
1 polymer ?
#
loop_
_entity_poly.entity_id
_entity_poly.type
_entity_poly.pdbx_seq_one_letter_code
_entity_poly.pdbx_strand_id
1 'polypeptide(L)'
;KGIKYPIADFEITPDVAIVDPELAETMPKKLVAHTGMDAMTHAIEAYVSTANCNYTDPLAIFAIRMIQADLVGSYNGDMAKRDAMHDAQCLAGMAFSNALLGIVHSMAHKTGAAFADYGAHIIHGAANAMYLPKVIAFNAKDPTAKARYGVIADEMKLGGDNDDEKVKLLIAYLRGMNDDLNIPHGIKFYGPDSYPCEQGFVPEEVFLERLPEIAKNAIGDACTGSNPRQPSQEEMEKLLKCCYYDTEVDF
;
A
#
# COMPACT_ATOMS: atom_id res chain seq x y z
N LYS A 1 -19.65 14.38 -5.29
CA LYS A 1 -19.62 13.17 -6.16
C LYS A 1 -18.15 12.84 -6.42
N GLY A 2 -17.75 11.57 -6.45
CA GLY A 2 -16.36 11.16 -6.75
C GLY A 2 -15.43 10.97 -5.53
N ILE A 3 -15.92 11.13 -4.30
CA ILE A 3 -15.16 10.85 -3.08
C ILE A 3 -15.53 9.45 -2.57
N LYS A 4 -14.52 8.61 -2.32
CA LYS A 4 -14.69 7.35 -1.59
C LYS A 4 -14.72 7.65 -0.08
N TYR A 5 -15.82 7.28 0.56
CA TYR A 5 -15.99 7.32 2.01
C TYR A 5 -16.02 5.90 2.54
N PRO A 6 -14.96 5.42 3.23
CA PRO A 6 -15.00 4.11 3.88
C PRO A 6 -16.04 4.14 5.01
N ILE A 7 -16.86 3.10 5.09
CA ILE A 7 -17.79 2.84 6.20
C ILE A 7 -17.19 1.70 7.01
N ALA A 8 -16.96 1.91 8.29
CA ALA A 8 -16.35 0.94 9.19
C ALA A 8 -17.17 0.82 10.48
N ASP A 9 -17.62 -0.39 10.79
CA ASP A 9 -18.30 -0.75 12.03
C ASP A 9 -18.05 -2.25 12.30
N PHE A 10 -17.94 -2.67 13.55
CA PHE A 10 -17.82 -4.09 13.88
C PHE A 10 -19.10 -4.86 13.54
N GLU A 11 -20.26 -4.21 13.54
CA GLU A 11 -21.57 -4.79 13.22
C GLU A 11 -21.74 -5.16 11.74
N ILE A 12 -20.84 -4.72 10.86
CA ILE A 12 -20.82 -5.14 9.44
C ILE A 12 -19.79 -6.24 9.17
N THR A 13 -19.14 -6.77 10.20
CA THR A 13 -18.27 -7.95 10.08
C THR A 13 -19.10 -9.16 9.66
N PRO A 14 -18.71 -9.91 8.62
CA PRO A 14 -19.41 -11.14 8.26
C PRO A 14 -19.38 -12.15 9.42
N ASP A 15 -20.53 -12.79 9.72
CA ASP A 15 -20.59 -13.89 10.69
C ASP A 15 -19.72 -15.09 10.27
N VAL A 16 -19.57 -15.28 8.95
CA VAL A 16 -18.76 -16.33 8.34
C VAL A 16 -18.00 -15.75 7.15
N ALA A 17 -16.69 -15.98 7.13
CA ALA A 17 -15.83 -15.72 5.97
C ALA A 17 -15.36 -17.05 5.38
N ILE A 18 -15.58 -17.25 4.08
CA ILE A 18 -15.10 -18.42 3.33
C ILE A 18 -13.99 -17.93 2.41
N VAL A 19 -12.77 -18.39 2.67
CA VAL A 19 -11.55 -18.07 1.91
C VAL A 19 -11.25 -19.28 1.04
N ASP A 20 -11.95 -19.40 -0.09
CA ASP A 20 -11.84 -20.52 -1.02
C ASP A 20 -10.91 -20.13 -2.18
N PRO A 21 -9.71 -20.73 -2.29
CA PRO A 21 -8.75 -20.36 -3.32
C PRO A 21 -9.21 -20.69 -4.75
N GLU A 22 -10.17 -21.61 -4.93
CA GLU A 22 -10.74 -21.89 -6.26
C GLU A 22 -11.38 -20.64 -6.89
N LEU A 23 -11.91 -19.74 -6.05
CA LEU A 23 -12.51 -18.47 -6.50
C LEU A 23 -11.45 -17.48 -7.02
N ALA A 24 -10.18 -17.65 -6.64
CA ALA A 24 -9.07 -16.79 -7.03
C ALA A 24 -8.33 -17.28 -8.29
N GLU A 25 -8.52 -18.53 -8.72
CA GLU A 25 -7.76 -19.16 -9.81
C GLU A 25 -7.79 -18.37 -11.12
N THR A 26 -8.95 -17.80 -11.46
CA THR A 26 -9.17 -17.12 -12.75
C THR A 26 -8.75 -15.65 -12.75
N MET A 27 -8.19 -15.13 -11.65
CA MET A 27 -7.73 -13.74 -11.59
C MET A 27 -6.71 -13.44 -12.70
N PRO A 28 -6.93 -12.38 -13.51
CA PRO A 28 -5.93 -11.92 -14.47
C PRO A 28 -4.65 -11.51 -13.75
N LYS A 29 -3.50 -11.71 -14.40
CA LYS A 29 -2.16 -11.39 -13.89
C LYS A 29 -2.06 -10.00 -13.26
N LYS A 30 -2.66 -9.00 -13.91
CA LYS A 30 -2.74 -7.61 -13.40
C LYS A 30 -3.51 -7.48 -12.08
N LEU A 31 -4.61 -8.22 -11.94
CA LEU A 31 -5.41 -8.20 -10.71
C LEU A 31 -4.61 -8.82 -9.56
N VAL A 32 -3.91 -9.94 -9.81
CA VAL A 32 -3.02 -10.60 -8.83
C VAL A 32 -1.96 -9.64 -8.31
N ALA A 33 -1.29 -8.91 -9.20
CA ALA A 33 -0.28 -7.92 -8.83
C ALA A 33 -0.85 -6.84 -7.90
N HIS A 34 -1.96 -6.22 -8.31
CA HIS A 34 -2.54 -5.10 -7.57
C HIS A 34 -3.10 -5.56 -6.21
N THR A 35 -3.89 -6.63 -6.16
CA THR A 35 -4.47 -7.11 -4.89
C THR A 35 -3.42 -7.71 -3.97
N GLY A 36 -2.35 -8.31 -4.51
CA GLY A 36 -1.23 -8.78 -3.71
C GLY A 36 -0.44 -7.64 -3.05
N MET A 37 -0.16 -6.56 -3.78
CA MET A 37 0.50 -5.39 -3.21
C MET A 37 -0.40 -4.62 -2.24
N ASP A 38 -1.72 -4.67 -2.45
CA ASP A 38 -2.70 -4.18 -1.50
C ASP A 38 -2.60 -4.96 -0.17
N ALA A 39 -2.58 -6.29 -0.22
CA ALA A 39 -2.37 -7.13 0.96
C ALA A 39 -1.03 -6.87 1.66
N MET A 40 0.06 -6.64 0.90
CA MET A 40 1.36 -6.26 1.48
C MET A 40 1.24 -4.93 2.24
N THR A 41 0.57 -3.96 1.63
CA THR A 41 0.34 -2.64 2.22
C THR A 41 -0.50 -2.73 3.49
N HIS A 42 -1.59 -3.50 3.46
CA HIS A 42 -2.42 -3.77 4.63
C HIS A 42 -1.59 -4.29 5.81
N ALA A 43 -0.77 -5.32 5.57
CA ALA A 43 0.02 -5.93 6.62
C ALA A 43 1.09 -4.98 7.19
N ILE A 44 1.79 -4.25 6.32
CA ILE A 44 2.82 -3.30 6.73
C ILE A 44 2.20 -2.13 7.52
N GLU A 45 1.14 -1.51 7.01
CA GLU A 45 0.47 -0.39 7.70
C GLU A 45 -0.16 -0.83 9.02
N ALA A 46 -0.82 -1.99 9.07
CA ALA A 46 -1.35 -2.55 10.31
C ALA A 46 -0.26 -2.78 11.35
N TYR A 47 0.92 -3.25 10.92
CA TYR A 47 2.05 -3.46 11.83
C TYR A 47 2.58 -2.14 12.39
N VAL A 48 2.74 -1.09 11.59
CA VAL A 48 3.33 0.18 12.07
C VAL A 48 2.29 1.18 12.61
N SER A 49 1.00 0.88 12.48
CA SER A 49 -0.11 1.69 12.98
C SER A 49 0.01 2.00 14.47
N THR A 50 -0.49 3.14 14.92
CA THR A 50 -0.58 3.48 16.36
C THR A 50 -1.60 2.63 17.12
N ALA A 51 -2.48 1.91 16.43
CA ALA A 51 -3.44 0.97 17.00
C ALA A 51 -2.95 -0.49 16.97
N ASN A 52 -1.68 -0.74 16.62
CA ASN A 52 -1.08 -2.08 16.68
C ASN A 52 -1.11 -2.65 18.11
N CYS A 53 -1.11 -3.99 18.22
CA CYS A 53 -1.00 -4.68 19.49
C CYS A 53 -0.44 -6.09 19.35
N ASN A 54 -0.19 -6.76 20.49
CA ASN A 54 0.32 -8.13 20.56
C ASN A 54 -0.55 -9.19 19.87
N TYR A 55 -1.80 -8.86 19.51
CA TYR A 55 -2.69 -9.76 18.76
C TYR A 55 -2.62 -9.54 17.24
N THR A 56 -2.42 -8.30 16.79
CA THR A 56 -2.38 -7.96 15.36
C THR A 56 -0.99 -8.16 14.76
N ASP A 57 0.05 -7.91 15.54
CA ASP A 57 1.44 -7.97 15.10
C ASP A 57 1.85 -9.33 14.54
N PRO A 58 1.55 -10.47 15.21
CA PRO A 58 1.89 -11.78 14.67
C PRO A 58 1.19 -12.07 13.34
N LEU A 59 -0.06 -11.61 13.16
CA LEU A 59 -0.83 -11.79 11.93
C LEU A 59 -0.22 -10.97 10.79
N ALA A 60 0.11 -9.71 11.04
CA ALA A 60 0.74 -8.83 10.07
C ALA A 60 2.12 -9.36 9.61
N ILE A 61 2.99 -9.74 10.56
CA ILE A 61 4.32 -10.30 10.23
C ILE A 61 4.20 -11.62 9.47
N PHE A 62 3.26 -12.49 9.87
CA PHE A 62 3.08 -13.76 9.17
C PHE A 62 2.54 -13.53 7.75
N ALA A 63 1.60 -12.62 7.56
CA ALA A 63 1.12 -12.21 6.24
C ALA A 63 2.26 -11.64 5.37
N ILE A 64 3.09 -10.74 5.89
CA ILE A 64 4.25 -10.17 5.17
C ILE A 64 5.17 -11.29 4.65
N ARG A 65 5.49 -12.27 5.51
CA ARG A 65 6.36 -13.40 5.14
C ARG A 65 5.75 -14.29 4.06
N MET A 66 4.45 -14.56 4.13
CA MET A 66 3.74 -15.32 3.10
C MET A 66 3.72 -14.56 1.77
N ILE A 67 3.40 -13.26 1.79
CA ILE A 67 3.34 -12.42 0.59
C ILE A 67 4.72 -12.31 -0.05
N GLN A 68 5.78 -12.13 0.76
CA GLN A 68 7.17 -12.15 0.29
C GLN A 68 7.50 -13.45 -0.44
N ALA A 69 7.08 -14.59 0.09
CA ALA A 69 7.40 -15.90 -0.46
C ALA A 69 6.61 -16.23 -1.74
N ASP A 70 5.36 -15.76 -1.84
CA ASP A 70 4.39 -16.36 -2.75
C ASP A 70 3.81 -15.40 -3.80
N LEU A 71 3.83 -14.07 -3.60
CA LEU A 71 3.15 -13.15 -4.51
C LEU A 71 3.69 -13.21 -5.95
N VAL A 72 5.01 -13.17 -6.14
CA VAL A 72 5.62 -13.22 -7.48
C VAL A 72 5.35 -14.58 -8.16
N GLY A 73 5.35 -15.67 -7.40
CA GLY A 73 4.96 -17.00 -7.90
C GLY A 73 3.50 -17.05 -8.35
N SER A 74 2.59 -16.55 -7.52
CA SER A 74 1.16 -16.42 -7.84
C SER A 74 0.94 -15.58 -9.10
N TYR A 75 1.62 -14.43 -9.21
CA TYR A 75 1.60 -13.56 -10.38
C TYR A 75 2.06 -14.27 -11.67
N ASN A 76 3.04 -15.17 -11.55
CA ASN A 76 3.55 -15.96 -12.66
C ASN A 76 2.73 -17.24 -12.95
N GLY A 77 1.63 -17.45 -12.22
CA GLY A 77 0.65 -18.50 -12.51
C GLY A 77 0.87 -19.80 -11.73
N ASP A 78 1.66 -19.80 -10.67
CA ASP A 78 1.73 -20.94 -9.74
C ASP A 78 0.48 -20.94 -8.83
N MET A 79 -0.37 -21.97 -8.98
CA MET A 79 -1.62 -22.06 -8.24
C MET A 79 -1.40 -22.34 -6.75
N ALA A 80 -0.40 -23.13 -6.36
CA ALA A 80 -0.14 -23.37 -4.93
C ALA A 80 0.26 -22.07 -4.21
N LYS A 81 0.95 -21.18 -4.93
CA LYS A 81 1.30 -19.84 -4.47
C LYS A 81 0.10 -18.89 -4.46
N ARG A 82 -0.83 -19.09 -5.38
CA ARG A 82 -2.10 -18.36 -5.41
C ARG A 82 -2.99 -18.70 -4.22
N ASP A 83 -3.05 -19.97 -3.86
CA ASP A 83 -3.77 -20.45 -2.68
C ASP A 83 -3.20 -19.81 -1.41
N ALA A 84 -1.88 -19.87 -1.25
CA ALA A 84 -1.21 -19.25 -0.11
C ALA A 84 -1.42 -17.72 -0.03
N MET A 85 -1.46 -17.03 -1.17
CA MET A 85 -1.79 -15.60 -1.21
C MET A 85 -3.24 -15.31 -0.77
N HIS A 86 -4.17 -16.24 -0.99
CA HIS A 86 -5.56 -16.10 -0.56
C HIS A 86 -5.68 -16.16 0.97
N ASP A 87 -4.86 -16.99 1.63
CA ASP A 87 -4.73 -16.99 3.09
C ASP A 87 -3.99 -15.75 3.60
N ALA A 88 -2.88 -15.37 2.95
CA ALA A 88 -2.04 -14.26 3.37
C ALA A 88 -2.79 -12.93 3.40
N GLN A 89 -3.62 -12.65 2.39
CA GLN A 89 -4.46 -11.45 2.38
C GLN A 89 -5.52 -11.47 3.49
N CYS A 90 -6.04 -12.65 3.87
CA CYS A 90 -7.02 -12.78 4.93
C CYS A 90 -6.37 -12.50 6.30
N LEU A 91 -5.16 -13.01 6.53
CA LEU A 91 -4.36 -12.72 7.71
C LEU A 91 -4.04 -11.23 7.84
N ALA A 92 -3.67 -10.58 6.72
CA ALA A 92 -3.52 -9.12 6.69
C ALA A 92 -4.85 -8.43 7.05
N GLY A 93 -5.97 -8.94 6.53
CA GLY A 93 -7.35 -8.55 6.87
C GLY A 93 -7.64 -8.57 8.37
N MET A 94 -7.33 -9.68 9.02
CA MET A 94 -7.50 -9.83 10.47
C MET A 94 -6.64 -8.85 11.26
N ALA A 95 -5.42 -8.55 10.79
CA ALA A 95 -4.55 -7.56 11.40
C ALA A 95 -5.12 -6.14 11.26
N PHE A 96 -5.36 -5.67 10.04
CA PHE A 96 -5.77 -4.28 9.81
C PHE A 96 -7.20 -3.98 10.27
N SER A 97 -8.07 -5.00 10.34
CA SER A 97 -9.44 -4.81 10.89
C SER A 97 -9.42 -4.41 12.36
N ASN A 98 -8.33 -4.67 13.08
CA ASN A 98 -8.16 -4.33 14.50
C ASN A 98 -7.09 -3.25 14.73
N ALA A 99 -6.06 -3.19 13.89
CA ALA A 99 -4.99 -2.20 13.96
C ALA A 99 -5.20 -1.00 13.03
N LEU A 100 -6.30 -0.96 12.26
CA LEU A 100 -6.51 0.02 11.19
C LEU A 100 -5.33 0.03 10.18
N LEU A 101 -5.14 1.16 9.49
CA LEU A 101 -4.18 1.33 8.40
C LEU A 101 -3.40 2.64 8.59
N GLY A 102 -2.85 3.20 7.51
CA GLY A 102 -2.12 4.46 7.55
C GLY A 102 -2.38 5.33 6.33
N ILE A 103 -1.45 6.27 6.08
CA ILE A 103 -1.63 7.28 5.03
C ILE A 103 -1.45 6.74 3.61
N VAL A 104 -0.91 5.53 3.39
CA VAL A 104 -0.90 4.92 2.04
C VAL A 104 -2.35 4.79 1.56
N HIS A 105 -3.20 4.18 2.38
CA HIS A 105 -4.62 4.01 2.06
C HIS A 105 -5.35 5.35 1.97
N SER A 106 -5.10 6.27 2.90
CA SER A 106 -5.69 7.61 2.85
C SER A 106 -5.41 8.32 1.52
N MET A 107 -4.16 8.26 1.04
CA MET A 107 -3.78 8.85 -0.24
C MET A 107 -4.45 8.10 -1.40
N ALA A 108 -4.39 6.77 -1.42
CA ALA A 108 -4.96 5.94 -2.49
C ALA A 108 -6.49 6.06 -2.62
N HIS A 109 -7.21 6.22 -1.50
CA HIS A 109 -8.65 6.47 -1.50
C HIS A 109 -9.01 7.74 -2.26
N LYS A 110 -8.17 8.79 -2.14
CA LYS A 110 -8.45 10.08 -2.75
C LYS A 110 -7.89 10.19 -4.17
N THR A 111 -6.73 9.61 -4.47
CA THR A 111 -6.18 9.65 -5.84
C THR A 111 -6.94 8.74 -6.81
N GLY A 112 -7.52 7.63 -6.35
CA GLY A 112 -8.16 6.65 -7.24
C GLY A 112 -9.26 7.22 -8.14
N ALA A 113 -10.20 7.98 -7.57
CA ALA A 113 -11.30 8.60 -8.32
C ALA A 113 -11.07 10.09 -8.64
N ALA A 114 -10.00 10.70 -8.11
CA ALA A 114 -9.73 12.12 -8.29
C ALA A 114 -9.46 12.52 -9.73
N PHE A 115 -9.28 11.58 -10.66
CA PHE A 115 -9.02 11.85 -12.07
C PHE A 115 -10.05 11.20 -13.01
N ALA A 116 -11.14 10.62 -12.50
CA ALA A 116 -12.05 9.79 -13.29
C ALA A 116 -12.67 10.51 -14.52
N ASP A 117 -12.87 11.82 -14.42
CA ASP A 117 -13.35 12.69 -15.51
C ASP A 117 -12.35 12.86 -16.67
N TYR A 118 -11.08 12.55 -16.45
CA TYR A 118 -10.05 12.44 -17.48
C TYR A 118 -9.89 11.00 -18.02
N GLY A 119 -10.89 10.13 -17.79
CA GLY A 119 -10.82 8.71 -18.15
C GLY A 119 -9.86 7.91 -17.27
N ALA A 120 -9.53 8.47 -16.10
CA ALA A 120 -8.35 8.16 -15.35
C ALA A 120 -8.73 7.61 -13.96
N HIS A 121 -8.72 6.28 -13.81
CA HIS A 121 -8.96 5.60 -12.54
C HIS A 121 -7.71 4.85 -12.09
N ILE A 122 -7.04 5.37 -11.06
CA ILE A 122 -5.89 4.66 -10.49
C ILE A 122 -6.43 3.52 -9.62
N ILE A 123 -6.05 2.29 -9.97
CA ILE A 123 -6.51 1.10 -9.26
C ILE A 123 -5.89 1.09 -7.86
N HIS A 124 -6.70 0.75 -6.85
CA HIS A 124 -6.33 0.86 -5.44
C HIS A 124 -4.99 0.20 -5.10
N GLY A 125 -4.83 -1.08 -5.43
CA GLY A 125 -3.59 -1.81 -5.17
C GLY A 125 -2.37 -1.26 -5.92
N ALA A 126 -2.56 -0.69 -7.12
CA ALA A 126 -1.47 -0.04 -7.86
C ALA A 126 -1.08 1.30 -7.20
N ALA A 127 -2.04 2.08 -6.72
CA ALA A 127 -1.77 3.28 -5.92
C ALA A 127 -1.00 2.92 -4.64
N ASN A 128 -1.48 1.92 -3.90
CA ASN A 128 -0.82 1.44 -2.68
C ASN A 128 0.63 1.00 -2.95
N ALA A 129 0.85 0.20 -4.00
CA ALA A 129 2.18 -0.23 -4.44
C ALA A 129 3.14 0.93 -4.77
N MET A 130 2.65 1.95 -5.49
CA MET A 130 3.44 3.15 -5.82
C MET A 130 3.79 3.98 -4.58
N TYR A 131 2.85 4.08 -3.63
CA TYR A 131 2.95 5.05 -2.52
C TYR A 131 3.69 4.47 -1.32
N LEU A 132 3.55 3.16 -1.08
CA LEU A 132 4.10 2.48 0.09
C LEU A 132 5.60 2.76 0.30
N PRO A 133 6.50 2.66 -0.69
CA PRO A 133 7.92 3.00 -0.49
C PRO A 133 8.14 4.44 -0.01
N LYS A 134 7.35 5.39 -0.53
CA LYS A 134 7.44 6.83 -0.19
C LYS A 134 6.89 7.10 1.20
N VAL A 135 5.79 6.46 1.58
CA VAL A 135 5.19 6.57 2.91
C VAL A 135 6.07 5.91 3.98
N ILE A 136 6.76 4.80 3.68
CA ILE A 136 7.74 4.20 4.60
C ILE A 136 8.85 5.22 4.90
N ALA A 137 9.41 5.87 3.88
CA ALA A 137 10.44 6.89 4.07
C ALA A 137 9.95 8.08 4.91
N PHE A 138 8.71 8.53 4.70
CA PHE A 138 8.08 9.59 5.49
C PHE A 138 7.87 9.14 6.95
N ASN A 139 7.23 7.99 7.17
CA ASN A 139 6.92 7.48 8.50
C ASN A 139 8.18 7.15 9.31
N ALA A 140 9.26 6.69 8.66
CA ALA A 140 10.53 6.36 9.32
C ALA A 140 11.27 7.57 9.91
N LYS A 141 10.79 8.81 9.73
CA LYS A 141 11.28 9.96 10.52
C LYS A 141 10.77 9.92 11.97
N ASP A 142 9.67 9.22 12.23
CA ASP A 142 9.28 8.84 13.59
C ASP A 142 10.15 7.67 14.07
N PRO A 143 10.86 7.79 15.20
CA PRO A 143 11.75 6.73 15.70
C PRO A 143 11.04 5.41 16.00
N THR A 144 9.77 5.46 16.44
CA THR A 144 9.00 4.25 16.77
C THR A 144 8.65 3.50 15.49
N ALA A 145 8.12 4.21 14.49
CA ALA A 145 7.84 3.64 13.17
C ALA A 145 9.11 3.08 12.52
N LYS A 146 10.23 3.82 12.60
CA LYS A 146 11.52 3.37 12.07
C LYS A 146 11.95 2.03 12.64
N ALA A 147 11.92 1.87 13.96
CA ALA A 147 12.27 0.61 14.62
C ALA A 147 11.34 -0.53 14.18
N ARG A 148 10.03 -0.27 14.05
CA ARG A 148 9.06 -1.28 13.59
C ARG A 148 9.28 -1.69 12.13
N TYR A 149 9.59 -0.76 11.23
CA TYR A 149 10.03 -1.11 9.88
C TYR A 149 11.34 -1.91 9.88
N GLY A 150 12.24 -1.63 10.83
CA GLY A 150 13.44 -2.43 11.07
C GLY A 150 13.10 -3.90 11.38
N VAL A 151 12.10 -4.15 12.23
CA VAL A 151 11.62 -5.51 12.52
C VAL A 151 11.04 -6.18 11.27
N ILE A 152 10.27 -5.46 10.45
CA ILE A 152 9.77 -6.00 9.17
C ILE A 152 10.94 -6.44 8.29
N ALA A 153 11.98 -5.62 8.15
CA ALA A 153 13.16 -5.96 7.37
C ALA A 153 13.91 -7.19 7.91
N ASP A 154 13.98 -7.35 9.24
CA ASP A 154 14.58 -8.52 9.90
C ASP A 154 13.77 -9.80 9.62
N GLU A 155 12.45 -9.74 9.78
CA GLU A 155 11.54 -10.87 9.51
C GLU A 155 11.57 -11.29 8.04
N MET A 156 11.71 -10.31 7.14
CA MET A 156 11.91 -10.51 5.70
C MET A 156 13.35 -10.89 5.32
N LYS A 157 14.28 -10.89 6.27
CA LYS A 157 15.71 -11.24 6.10
C LYS A 157 16.42 -10.38 5.05
N LEU A 158 16.13 -9.08 5.02
CA LEU A 158 16.69 -8.16 4.03
C LEU A 158 18.12 -7.69 4.38
N GLY A 159 18.54 -7.85 5.64
CA GLY A 159 19.85 -7.39 6.15
C GLY A 159 19.81 -5.97 6.70
N GLY A 160 20.99 -5.37 6.88
CA GLY A 160 21.17 -4.00 7.44
C GLY A 160 21.62 -4.01 8.90
N ASP A 161 22.60 -3.17 9.22
CA ASP A 161 23.25 -3.15 10.54
C ASP A 161 22.50 -2.26 11.56
N ASN A 162 21.65 -1.37 11.06
CA ASN A 162 20.86 -0.43 11.85
C ASN A 162 19.51 -0.14 11.16
N ASP A 163 18.59 0.49 11.87
CA ASP A 163 17.22 0.72 11.37
C ASP A 163 17.18 1.61 10.12
N ASP A 164 18.11 2.56 9.94
CA ASP A 164 18.18 3.39 8.73
C ASP A 164 18.54 2.56 7.49
N GLU A 165 19.46 1.62 7.61
CA GLU A 165 19.80 0.68 6.53
C GLU A 165 18.67 -0.31 6.26
N LYS A 166 18.06 -0.85 7.31
CA LYS A 166 16.92 -1.77 7.21
C LYS A 166 15.74 -1.15 6.49
N VAL A 167 15.39 0.10 6.81
CA VAL A 167 14.33 0.85 6.13
C VAL A 167 14.65 1.03 4.65
N LYS A 168 15.90 1.38 4.29
CA LYS A 168 16.32 1.50 2.89
C LYS A 168 16.20 0.18 2.13
N LEU A 169 16.59 -0.93 2.76
CA LEU A 169 16.50 -2.26 2.18
C LEU A 169 15.04 -2.71 2.00
N LEU A 170 14.16 -2.40 2.95
CA LEU A 170 12.72 -2.63 2.83
C LEU A 170 12.12 -1.84 1.65
N ILE A 171 12.44 -0.56 1.55
CA ILE A 171 12.03 0.30 0.42
C ILE A 171 12.53 -0.28 -0.91
N ALA A 172 13.81 -0.65 -0.98
CA ALA A 172 14.40 -1.22 -2.19
C ALA A 172 13.73 -2.54 -2.59
N TYR A 173 13.43 -3.41 -1.62
CA TYR A 173 12.74 -4.67 -1.85
C TYR A 173 11.32 -4.45 -2.41
N LEU A 174 10.54 -3.55 -1.81
CA LEU A 174 9.18 -3.26 -2.28
C LEU A 174 9.16 -2.62 -3.68
N ARG A 175 10.17 -1.80 -3.99
CA ARG A 175 10.36 -1.31 -5.36
C ARG A 175 10.69 -2.46 -6.32
N GLY A 176 11.60 -3.37 -5.95
CA GLY A 176 11.87 -4.57 -6.75
C GLY A 176 10.63 -5.42 -6.99
N MET A 177 9.74 -5.55 -5.99
CA MET A 177 8.44 -6.21 -6.17
C MET A 177 7.55 -5.50 -7.19
N ASN A 178 7.51 -4.16 -7.20
CA ASN A 178 6.76 -3.43 -8.22
C ASN A 178 7.30 -3.73 -9.63
N ASP A 179 8.62 -3.82 -9.81
CA ASP A 179 9.24 -4.22 -11.07
C ASP A 179 8.83 -5.64 -11.48
N ASP A 180 8.96 -6.61 -10.57
CA ASP A 180 8.61 -8.02 -10.81
C ASP A 180 7.13 -8.22 -11.15
N LEU A 181 6.25 -7.35 -10.61
CA LEU A 181 4.81 -7.38 -10.81
C LEU A 181 4.33 -6.49 -11.97
N ASN A 182 5.25 -5.81 -12.66
CA ASN A 182 4.98 -4.86 -13.74
C ASN A 182 4.02 -3.73 -13.28
N ILE A 183 4.30 -3.15 -12.12
CA ILE A 183 3.60 -1.98 -11.56
C ILE A 183 4.55 -0.78 -11.67
N PRO A 184 4.09 0.38 -12.17
CA PRO A 184 4.93 1.58 -12.24
C PRO A 184 5.30 2.10 -10.85
N HIS A 185 6.33 2.94 -10.77
CA HIS A 185 6.80 3.52 -9.51
C HIS A 185 6.19 4.88 -9.17
N GLY A 186 5.39 5.47 -10.06
CA GLY A 186 4.75 6.76 -9.82
C GLY A 186 3.60 7.04 -10.78
N ILE A 187 2.71 7.95 -10.39
CA ILE A 187 1.49 8.26 -11.15
C ILE A 187 1.82 8.76 -12.56
N LYS A 188 2.91 9.51 -12.72
CA LYS A 188 3.40 10.00 -14.02
C LYS A 188 3.73 8.87 -15.00
N PHE A 189 3.95 7.65 -14.52
CA PHE A 189 4.29 6.47 -15.33
C PHE A 189 3.15 5.43 -15.36
N TYR A 190 1.97 5.78 -14.86
CA TYR A 190 0.82 4.88 -14.79
C TYR A 190 -0.05 4.99 -16.04
N GLY A 191 0.04 3.96 -16.90
CA GLY A 191 -0.63 3.86 -18.18
C GLY A 191 -2.14 3.59 -18.09
N PRO A 192 -2.90 3.82 -19.17
CA PRO A 192 -4.37 3.65 -19.19
C PRO A 192 -4.80 2.19 -18.99
N ASP A 193 -3.91 1.24 -19.29
CA ASP A 193 -4.07 -0.18 -19.01
C ASP A 193 -3.54 -0.59 -17.63
N SER A 194 -3.11 0.39 -16.82
CA SER A 194 -2.50 0.23 -15.50
C SER A 194 -1.10 -0.36 -15.48
N TYR A 195 -0.43 -0.44 -16.63
CA TYR A 195 0.96 -0.85 -16.75
C TYR A 195 1.91 0.36 -16.85
N PRO A 196 3.23 0.15 -16.68
CA PRO A 196 4.21 1.21 -16.86
C PRO A 196 4.20 1.80 -18.28
N CYS A 197 4.29 3.12 -18.37
CA CYS A 197 4.49 3.85 -19.62
C CYS A 197 5.37 5.09 -19.41
N GLU A 198 5.90 5.67 -20.50
CA GLU A 198 6.72 6.90 -20.42
C GLU A 198 5.90 8.12 -20.00
N GLN A 199 4.63 8.19 -20.42
CA GLN A 199 3.70 9.25 -20.09
C GLN A 199 2.36 8.64 -19.65
N GLY A 200 2.10 8.73 -18.34
CA GLY A 200 0.88 8.27 -17.70
C GLY A 200 -0.35 9.07 -18.13
N PHE A 201 -1.53 8.56 -17.82
CA PHE A 201 -2.78 9.19 -18.24
C PHE A 201 -3.18 10.42 -17.41
N VAL A 202 -2.57 10.64 -16.25
CA VAL A 202 -2.87 11.81 -15.40
C VAL A 202 -1.96 12.96 -15.83
N PRO A 203 -2.49 14.06 -16.40
CA PRO A 203 -1.67 15.20 -16.79
C PRO A 203 -1.14 15.95 -15.55
N GLU A 204 0.06 16.52 -15.66
CA GLU A 204 0.76 17.15 -14.54
C GLU A 204 0.01 18.38 -14.02
N GLU A 205 -0.48 19.20 -14.92
CA GLU A 205 -1.29 20.37 -14.64
C GLU A 205 -2.58 20.02 -13.88
N VAL A 206 -3.25 18.93 -14.25
CA VAL A 206 -4.47 18.45 -13.59
C VAL A 206 -4.15 17.90 -12.20
N PHE A 207 -3.04 17.17 -12.07
CA PHE A 207 -2.56 16.69 -10.77
C PHE A 207 -2.27 17.86 -9.83
N LEU A 208 -1.51 18.85 -10.28
CA LEU A 208 -1.13 20.02 -9.47
C LEU A 208 -2.33 20.89 -9.09
N GLU A 209 -3.32 21.04 -9.99
CA GLU A 209 -4.56 21.76 -9.70
C GLU A 209 -5.35 21.09 -8.56
N ARG A 210 -5.42 19.75 -8.56
CA ARG A 210 -6.23 18.97 -7.60
C ARG A 210 -5.49 18.64 -6.31
N LEU A 211 -4.17 18.76 -6.33
CA LEU A 211 -3.28 18.36 -5.25
C LEU A 211 -3.71 18.90 -3.86
N PRO A 212 -4.05 20.20 -3.68
CA PRO A 212 -4.41 20.71 -2.36
C PRO A 212 -5.66 20.04 -1.78
N GLU A 213 -6.67 19.80 -2.62
CA GLU A 213 -7.93 19.17 -2.21
C GLU A 213 -7.76 17.66 -1.99
N ILE A 214 -6.95 16.97 -2.80
CA ILE A 214 -6.59 15.56 -2.57
C ILE A 214 -5.87 15.41 -1.23
N ALA A 215 -4.88 16.25 -0.97
CA ALA A 215 -4.10 16.24 0.27
C ALA A 215 -4.99 16.49 1.50
N LYS A 216 -5.84 17.52 1.45
CA LYS A 216 -6.79 17.83 2.52
C LYS A 216 -7.73 16.66 2.81
N ASN A 217 -8.27 16.05 1.75
CA ASN A 217 -9.18 14.92 1.89
C ASN A 217 -8.47 13.64 2.37
N ALA A 218 -7.20 13.44 2.02
CA ALA A 218 -6.40 12.32 2.54
C ALA A 218 -6.13 12.51 4.03
N ILE A 219 -5.79 13.72 4.48
CA ILE A 219 -5.63 14.02 5.91
C ILE A 219 -6.93 13.75 6.68
N GLY A 220 -8.09 14.09 6.11
CA GLY A 220 -9.40 13.82 6.69
C GLY A 220 -9.92 12.38 6.53
N ASP A 221 -9.16 11.47 5.90
CA ASP A 221 -9.55 10.07 5.77
C ASP A 221 -9.41 9.30 7.09
N ALA A 222 -10.30 8.33 7.33
CA ALA A 222 -10.32 7.55 8.57
C ALA A 222 -9.01 6.80 8.84
N CYS A 223 -8.26 6.42 7.79
CA CYS A 223 -7.00 5.68 7.95
C CYS A 223 -5.86 6.57 8.48
N THR A 224 -5.93 7.90 8.31
CA THR A 224 -4.87 8.82 8.73
C THR A 224 -4.71 8.85 10.25
N GLY A 225 -5.80 8.71 11.00
CA GLY A 225 -5.79 8.80 12.46
C GLY A 225 -4.89 7.77 13.15
N SER A 226 -4.69 6.61 12.52
CA SER A 226 -3.82 5.53 13.01
C SER A 226 -2.39 5.56 12.44
N ASN A 227 -2.06 6.50 11.56
CA ASN A 227 -0.70 6.59 11.01
C ASN A 227 0.31 7.05 12.08
N PRO A 228 1.50 6.45 12.18
CA PRO A 228 2.47 6.77 13.23
C PRO A 228 3.06 8.18 13.15
N ARG A 229 3.08 8.80 11.97
CA ARG A 229 3.48 10.20 11.77
C ARG A 229 2.34 11.00 11.15
N GLN A 230 1.77 11.95 11.87
CA GLN A 230 0.67 12.77 11.33
C GLN A 230 1.23 13.81 10.34
N PRO A 231 0.78 13.81 9.07
CA PRO A 231 1.23 14.80 8.10
C PRO A 231 0.49 16.13 8.24
N SER A 232 1.21 17.23 8.10
CA SER A 232 0.62 18.53 7.77
C SER A 232 0.10 18.57 6.33
N GLN A 233 -0.71 19.57 5.98
CA GLN A 233 -1.13 19.82 4.60
C GLN A 233 0.06 19.92 3.64
N GLU A 234 1.10 20.66 4.03
CA GLU A 234 2.31 20.85 3.21
C GLU A 234 3.07 19.54 3.01
N GLU A 235 3.23 18.73 4.06
CA GLU A 235 3.89 17.42 3.96
C GLU A 235 3.10 16.45 3.09
N MET A 236 1.77 16.41 3.23
CA MET A 236 0.92 15.56 2.40
C MET A 236 1.01 15.95 0.91
N GLU A 237 1.01 17.25 0.59
CA GLU A 237 1.20 17.71 -0.78
C GLU A 237 2.58 17.36 -1.33
N LYS A 238 3.65 17.51 -0.53
CA LYS A 238 5.00 17.09 -0.92
C LYS A 238 5.07 15.58 -1.15
N LEU A 239 4.46 14.79 -0.28
CA LEU A 239 4.46 13.33 -0.38
C LEU A 239 3.70 12.84 -1.62
N LEU A 240 2.54 13.43 -1.91
CA LEU A 240 1.80 13.18 -3.15
C LEU A 240 2.60 13.56 -4.39
N LYS A 241 3.35 14.68 -4.37
CA LYS A 241 4.29 15.02 -5.46
C LYS A 241 5.38 13.96 -5.62
N CYS A 242 5.94 13.44 -4.53
CA CYS A 242 6.90 12.34 -4.61
C CYS A 242 6.29 11.08 -5.23
N CYS A 243 5.02 10.78 -4.94
CA CYS A 243 4.29 9.68 -5.55
C CYS A 243 3.93 9.93 -7.03
N TYR A 244 3.77 11.19 -7.43
CA TYR A 244 3.52 11.54 -8.83
C TYR A 244 4.79 11.42 -9.68
N TYR A 245 5.89 12.04 -9.24
CA TYR A 245 7.15 12.11 -9.99
C TYR A 245 8.11 10.94 -9.74
N ASP A 246 7.80 10.03 -8.81
CA ASP A 246 8.72 9.00 -8.29
C ASP A 246 10.02 9.58 -7.71
N THR A 247 9.95 10.70 -7.00
CA THR A 247 11.12 11.29 -6.32
C THR A 247 11.30 10.74 -4.91
N GLU A 248 12.51 10.88 -4.35
CA GLU A 248 12.81 10.50 -2.98
C GLU A 248 12.04 11.36 -1.95
N VAL A 249 11.89 10.83 -0.74
CA VAL A 249 11.28 11.53 0.41
C VAL A 249 12.34 11.71 1.49
N ASP A 250 12.73 12.95 1.74
CA ASP A 250 13.80 13.31 2.69
C ASP A 250 13.33 14.11 3.92
N PHE A 251 12.06 14.50 3.95
CA PHE A 251 11.42 15.35 4.96
C PHE A 251 10.63 14.58 6.02
#